data_AF-A0A6A5GME9-F1
#
_entry.id   AF-A0A6A5GME9-F1
#
_cell.length_a   1.000
_cell.length_b   1.000
_cell.length_c   1.000
_cell.angle_alpha   90.00
_cell.angle_beta   90.00
_cell.angle_gamma   90.00
#
_symmetry.space_group_name_H-M   'P 1'
#
loop_
_entity.id
_entity.type
_entity.pdbx_description
1 polymer ?
#
loop_
_entity_poly.entity_id
_entity_poly.type
_entity_poly.pdbx_seq_one_letter_code
_entity_poly.pdbx_strand_id
1 'polypeptide(L)'
;MSDLSQKFERDGFVENVFNDQEIEEMKGAIVEILDDMHLAEYPKMCFQRTMRKSSYKIRFFIEEGAVDKNGDLTVPKDKALNKIGLCLHFLDSTFKKMTFNTKIQKIFKEIGYQEPEVVQSMYIFKKPKIGGAVTGHADSTFLRVDPIDHLTG
;
A
#
# COMPACT_ATOMS: atom_id res chain seq x y z
N MET A 1 2.82 19.52 -23.00
CA MET A 1 2.58 18.94 -21.66
C MET A 1 1.25 19.49 -21.16
N SER A 2 0.42 18.66 -20.51
CA SER A 2 -0.81 19.14 -19.87
C SER A 2 -0.48 19.99 -18.64
N ASP A 3 -1.44 20.78 -18.16
CA ASP A 3 -1.32 21.55 -16.91
C ASP A 3 -1.00 20.62 -15.72
N LEU A 4 -1.64 19.43 -15.68
CA LEU A 4 -1.34 18.39 -14.69
C LEU A 4 0.11 17.90 -14.77
N SER A 5 0.63 17.64 -15.98
CA SER A 5 2.00 17.18 -16.17
C SER A 5 3.03 18.21 -15.69
N GLN A 6 2.81 19.49 -15.97
CA GLN A 6 3.69 20.56 -15.49
C GLN A 6 3.62 20.72 -13.97
N LYS A 7 2.42 20.64 -13.38
CA LYS A 7 2.25 20.67 -11.93
C LYS A 7 2.94 19.47 -11.26
N PHE A 8 2.79 18.28 -11.83
CA PHE A 8 3.40 17.07 -11.30
C PHE A 8 4.93 17.12 -11.38
N GLU A 9 5.50 17.61 -12.48
CA GLU A 9 6.96 17.77 -12.61
C GLU A 9 7.54 18.76 -11.60
N ARG A 10 6.80 19.84 -11.30
CA ARG A 10 7.23 20.85 -10.33
C ARG A 10 7.06 20.39 -8.88
N ASP A 11 5.92 19.77 -8.55
CA ASP A 11 5.48 19.54 -7.18
C ASP A 11 5.69 18.08 -6.71
N GLY A 12 5.70 17.12 -7.63
CA GLY A 12 5.90 15.70 -7.36
C GLY A 12 4.67 14.92 -6.89
N PHE A 13 3.46 15.51 -6.89
CA PHE A 13 2.24 14.84 -6.41
C PHE A 13 0.95 15.33 -7.11
N VAL A 14 -0.13 14.55 -6.95
CA VAL A 14 -1.49 14.88 -7.39
C VAL A 14 -2.43 14.80 -6.18
N GLU A 15 -3.35 15.75 -6.06
CA GLU A 15 -4.29 15.86 -4.92
C GLU A 15 -5.74 15.59 -5.36
N ASN A 16 -6.60 15.28 -4.39
CA ASN A 16 -8.06 15.24 -4.56
C ASN A 16 -8.55 14.27 -5.65
N VAL A 17 -7.90 13.11 -5.80
CA VAL A 17 -8.21 12.11 -6.83
C VAL A 17 -9.52 11.36 -6.53
N PHE A 18 -9.67 10.90 -5.29
CA PHE A 18 -10.84 10.14 -4.84
C PHE A 18 -11.77 11.00 -4.01
N ASN A 19 -13.07 10.71 -4.08
CA ASN A 19 -14.08 11.35 -3.23
C ASN A 19 -14.33 10.54 -1.94
N ASP A 20 -15.10 11.11 -1.02
CA ASP A 20 -15.40 10.50 0.28
C ASP A 20 -16.03 9.11 0.15
N GLN A 21 -16.92 8.90 -0.82
CA GLN A 21 -17.56 7.60 -1.04
C GLN A 21 -16.54 6.53 -1.45
N GLU A 22 -15.63 6.85 -2.37
CA GLU A 22 -14.54 5.95 -2.80
C GLU A 22 -13.58 5.66 -1.64
N ILE A 23 -13.34 6.64 -0.77
CA ILE A 23 -12.51 6.48 0.43
C ILE A 23 -13.19 5.55 1.44
N GLU A 24 -14.48 5.71 1.69
CA GLU A 24 -15.23 4.82 2.59
C GLU A 24 -15.36 3.40 2.04
N GLU A 25 -15.49 3.22 0.71
CA GLU A 25 -15.43 1.89 0.07
C GLU A 25 -14.10 1.18 0.37
N MET A 26 -12.95 1.87 0.23
CA MET A 26 -11.65 1.29 0.55
C MET A 26 -11.50 0.95 2.03
N LYS A 27 -12.03 1.79 2.93
CA LYS A 27 -12.04 1.50 4.38
C LYS A 27 -12.90 0.27 4.70
N GLY A 28 -14.07 0.15 4.08
CA GLY A 28 -14.95 -1.00 4.22
C GLY A 28 -14.29 -2.31 3.78
N ALA A 29 -13.65 -2.32 2.62
CA ALA A 29 -12.91 -3.49 2.13
C ALA A 29 -11.80 -3.93 3.11
N ILE A 30 -11.13 -2.98 3.76
CA ILE A 30 -10.14 -3.31 4.79
C ILE A 30 -10.79 -3.95 6.01
N VAL A 31 -11.96 -3.49 6.46
CA VAL A 31 -12.68 -4.13 7.57
C VAL A 31 -12.98 -5.60 7.25
N GLU A 32 -13.49 -5.88 6.06
CA GLU A 32 -13.76 -7.26 5.60
C GLU A 32 -12.48 -8.11 5.59
N ILE A 33 -11.38 -7.59 5.05
CA ILE A 33 -10.07 -8.27 5.05
C ILE A 33 -9.57 -8.57 6.47
N LEU A 34 -9.87 -7.71 7.45
CA LEU A 34 -9.48 -7.90 8.85
C LEU A 34 -10.34 -8.91 9.58
N ASP A 35 -11.62 -9.03 9.22
CA ASP A 35 -12.53 -10.00 9.80
C ASP A 35 -12.14 -11.43 9.39
N ASP A 36 -11.70 -11.61 8.14
CA ASP A 36 -11.17 -12.87 7.61
C ASP A 36 -9.73 -13.19 8.07
N MET A 37 -9.09 -12.30 8.83
CA MET A 37 -7.71 -12.49 9.30
C MET A 37 -7.61 -13.53 10.43
N HIS A 38 -7.07 -14.70 10.10
CA HIS A 38 -6.76 -15.78 11.05
C HIS A 38 -5.29 -15.77 11.49
N LEU A 39 -5.00 -15.21 12.67
CA LEU A 39 -3.63 -15.09 13.21
C LEU A 39 -2.85 -16.41 13.33
N ALA A 40 -3.54 -17.52 13.55
CA ALA A 40 -2.92 -18.85 13.71
C ALA A 40 -2.24 -19.35 12.43
N GLU A 41 -2.64 -18.84 11.25
CA GLU A 41 -2.09 -19.25 9.95
C GLU A 41 -0.86 -18.44 9.53
N TYR A 42 -0.51 -17.40 10.29
CA TYR A 42 0.63 -16.53 10.01
C TYR A 42 1.67 -16.65 11.14
N PRO A 43 2.36 -17.81 11.27
CA PRO A 43 3.34 -17.99 12.32
C PRO A 43 4.46 -16.96 12.14
N LYS A 44 4.58 -16.07 13.13
CA LYS A 44 5.62 -15.02 13.21
C LYS A 44 5.58 -14.07 12.02
N MET A 45 4.56 -13.19 12.03
CA MET A 45 4.59 -11.80 11.55
C MET A 45 5.84 -11.46 10.73
N CYS A 46 5.76 -11.73 9.44
CA CYS A 46 6.92 -11.73 8.56
C CYS A 46 7.51 -10.32 8.39
N PHE A 47 8.48 -9.98 9.23
CA PHE A 47 9.60 -9.10 8.87
C PHE A 47 10.51 -9.85 7.89
N GLN A 48 10.00 -10.24 6.72
CA GLN A 48 10.84 -10.90 5.71
C GLN A 48 11.50 -9.82 4.83
N ARG A 49 12.78 -9.57 5.08
CA ARG A 49 13.68 -8.71 4.26
C ARG A 49 13.82 -9.16 2.80
N THR A 50 13.24 -10.30 2.42
CA THR A 50 13.39 -10.91 1.10
C THR A 50 12.04 -11.38 0.56
N MET A 51 11.50 -10.61 -0.38
CA MET A 51 10.36 -10.99 -1.22
C MET A 51 10.80 -12.07 -2.21
N ARG A 52 10.43 -13.34 -1.98
CA ARG A 52 10.66 -14.44 -2.91
C ARG A 52 9.50 -14.55 -3.90
N LYS A 53 9.82 -14.79 -5.18
CA LYS A 53 8.99 -14.77 -6.42
C LYS A 53 7.69 -15.62 -6.45
N SER A 54 7.15 -16.09 -5.33
CA SER A 54 5.88 -16.81 -5.23
C SER A 54 4.79 -16.00 -4.49
N SER A 55 4.83 -14.67 -4.60
CA SER A 55 4.31 -13.74 -3.57
C SER A 55 2.99 -13.02 -3.89
N TYR A 56 2.13 -13.55 -4.76
CA TYR A 56 0.77 -13.02 -4.97
C TYR A 56 -0.14 -13.35 -3.77
N LYS A 57 0.10 -12.69 -2.64
CA LYS A 57 -0.70 -12.85 -1.42
C LYS A 57 -0.93 -11.49 -0.76
N ILE A 58 -2.07 -11.38 -0.10
CA ILE A 58 -2.28 -10.37 0.94
C ILE A 58 -1.60 -10.91 2.21
N ARG A 59 -0.80 -10.06 2.84
CA ARG A 59 0.03 -10.31 4.02
C ARG A 59 -0.17 -9.15 4.99
N PHE A 60 -0.07 -9.49 6.27
CA PHE A 60 -0.28 -8.58 7.37
C PHE A 60 1.07 -8.27 8.02
N PHE A 61 1.34 -6.98 8.21
CA PHE A 61 2.54 -6.48 8.87
C PHE A 61 2.10 -5.68 10.08
N ILE A 62 2.77 -5.92 11.20
CA ILE A 62 2.45 -5.33 12.49
C ILE A 62 3.47 -4.32 12.95
N GLU A 63 3.02 -3.43 13.81
CA GLU A 63 3.85 -2.47 14.50
C GLU A 63 4.84 -3.19 15.42
N GLU A 64 6.09 -2.73 15.40
CA GLU A 64 7.15 -3.29 16.24
C GLU A 64 6.80 -3.18 17.73
N GLY A 65 6.14 -2.10 18.14
CA GLY A 65 5.67 -1.90 19.52
C GLY A 65 4.43 -2.71 19.91
N ALA A 66 3.84 -3.48 19.00
CA ALA A 66 2.65 -4.29 19.25
C ALA A 66 2.96 -5.73 19.69
N VAL A 67 4.23 -6.09 19.85
CA VAL A 67 4.69 -7.42 20.31
C VAL A 67 5.61 -7.31 21.52
N ASP A 68 5.59 -8.33 22.38
CA ASP A 68 6.50 -8.45 23.51
C ASP A 68 7.79 -9.21 23.12
N LYS A 69 8.68 -9.40 24.10
CA LYS A 69 9.95 -10.12 23.93
C LYS A 69 9.79 -11.61 23.54
N ASN A 70 8.62 -12.20 23.77
CA ASN A 70 8.30 -13.57 23.40
C ASN A 70 7.65 -13.66 22.00
N GLY A 71 7.30 -12.50 21.42
CA GLY A 71 6.62 -12.39 20.12
C GLY A 71 5.09 -12.42 20.24
N ASP A 72 4.55 -12.26 21.44
CA ASP A 72 3.12 -12.25 21.70
C ASP A 72 2.55 -10.84 21.55
N LEU A 73 1.30 -10.74 21.07
CA LEU A 73 0.63 -9.46 20.88
C LEU A 73 0.36 -8.75 22.22
N THR A 74 0.79 -7.50 22.34
CA THR A 74 0.55 -6.65 23.51
C THR A 74 -0.73 -5.81 23.38
N VAL A 75 -1.31 -5.75 22.18
CA VAL A 75 -2.53 -5.01 21.86
C VAL A 75 -3.48 -5.89 21.02
N PRO A 76 -4.78 -5.54 20.93
CA PRO A 76 -5.72 -6.22 20.05
C PRO A 76 -5.23 -6.31 18.59
N LYS A 77 -5.56 -7.42 17.91
CA LYS A 77 -5.07 -7.75 16.56
C LYS A 77 -5.27 -6.63 15.53
N ASP A 78 -6.42 -5.98 15.58
CA ASP A 78 -6.84 -4.89 14.72
C ASP A 78 -6.03 -3.60 14.97
N LYS A 79 -5.48 -3.45 16.18
CA LYS A 79 -4.65 -2.31 16.58
C LYS A 79 -3.16 -2.57 16.35
N ALA A 80 -2.75 -3.84 16.27
CA ALA A 80 -1.36 -4.21 16.04
C ALA A 80 -0.86 -3.92 14.62
N LEU A 81 -1.74 -3.73 13.65
CA LEU A 81 -1.37 -3.64 12.23
C LEU A 81 -0.73 -2.31 11.86
N ASN A 82 0.42 -2.41 11.18
CA ASN A 82 1.12 -1.31 10.52
C ASN A 82 0.71 -1.17 9.05
N LYS A 83 0.67 -2.28 8.31
CA LYS A 83 0.26 -2.28 6.89
C LYS A 83 -0.26 -3.64 6.43
N ILE A 84 -0.99 -3.62 5.33
CA ILE A 84 -1.39 -4.81 4.56
C ILE A 84 -0.83 -4.67 3.14
N GLY A 85 -0.33 -5.75 2.57
CA GLY A 85 0.23 -5.76 1.21
C GLY A 85 0.57 -7.17 0.76
N LEU A 86 1.06 -7.42 -0.45
CA LEU A 86 1.52 -6.44 -1.42
C LEU A 86 0.68 -6.45 -2.70
N CYS A 87 -0.37 -7.28 -2.76
CA CYS A 87 -1.16 -7.53 -3.97
C CYS A 87 -2.65 -7.22 -3.80
N LEU A 88 -3.02 -6.23 -2.96
CA LEU A 88 -4.41 -5.75 -2.83
C LEU A 88 -5.00 -5.36 -4.19
N HIS A 89 -4.25 -4.63 -5.02
CA HIS A 89 -4.66 -4.24 -6.38
C HIS A 89 -5.03 -5.42 -7.30
N PHE A 90 -4.58 -6.62 -6.98
CA PHE A 90 -4.80 -7.82 -7.79
C PHE A 90 -5.83 -8.76 -7.17
N LEU A 91 -5.80 -8.92 -5.85
CA LEU A 91 -6.55 -9.93 -5.11
C LEU A 91 -7.84 -9.41 -4.47
N ASP A 92 -7.94 -8.11 -4.17
CA ASP A 92 -9.15 -7.51 -3.63
C ASP A 92 -9.91 -6.74 -4.73
N SER A 93 -11.22 -6.96 -4.83
CA SER A 93 -12.04 -6.39 -5.90
C SER A 93 -12.18 -4.87 -5.78
N THR A 94 -12.27 -4.34 -4.57
CA THR A 94 -12.38 -2.91 -4.29
C THR A 94 -11.06 -2.20 -4.61
N PHE A 95 -9.94 -2.69 -4.09
CA PHE A 95 -8.62 -2.13 -4.40
C PHE A 95 -8.28 -2.27 -5.88
N LYS A 96 -8.64 -3.37 -6.54
CA LYS A 96 -8.50 -3.50 -7.99
C LYS A 96 -9.32 -2.43 -8.73
N LYS A 97 -10.59 -2.23 -8.36
CA LYS A 97 -11.44 -1.18 -8.92
C LYS A 97 -10.81 0.21 -8.75
N MET A 98 -10.26 0.53 -7.58
CA MET A 98 -9.67 1.83 -7.31
C MET A 98 -8.33 2.02 -8.03
N THR A 99 -7.45 1.01 -8.03
CA THR A 99 -6.17 1.06 -8.74
C THR A 99 -6.35 1.26 -10.25
N PHE A 100 -7.31 0.57 -10.86
CA PHE A 100 -7.60 0.67 -12.29
C PHE A 100 -8.73 1.65 -12.62
N ASN A 101 -9.07 2.56 -11.70
CA ASN A 101 -10.10 3.59 -11.92
C ASN A 101 -9.70 4.49 -13.10
N THR A 102 -10.67 4.93 -13.90
CA THR A 102 -10.44 5.79 -15.07
C THR A 102 -9.76 7.12 -14.71
N LYS A 103 -9.96 7.64 -13.49
CA LYS A 103 -9.24 8.81 -12.97
C LYS A 103 -7.73 8.56 -12.87
N ILE A 104 -7.33 7.41 -12.33
CA ILE A 104 -5.92 7.01 -12.22
C ILE A 104 -5.33 6.80 -13.62
N GLN A 105 -6.02 6.07 -14.49
CA GLN A 105 -5.57 5.86 -15.87
C GLN A 105 -5.35 7.19 -16.61
N LYS A 106 -6.26 8.15 -16.43
CA LYS A 106 -6.14 9.49 -17.01
C LYS A 106 -4.94 10.25 -16.46
N ILE A 107 -4.70 10.21 -15.14
CA ILE A 107 -3.52 10.83 -14.52
C ILE A 107 -2.25 10.28 -15.15
N PHE A 108 -2.06 8.95 -15.15
CA PHE A 108 -0.85 8.31 -15.70
C PHE A 108 -0.64 8.65 -17.18
N LYS A 109 -1.71 8.65 -17.98
CA LYS A 109 -1.65 9.06 -19.38
C LYS A 109 -1.21 10.53 -19.54
N GLU A 110 -1.74 11.43 -18.71
CA GLU A 110 -1.42 12.86 -18.77
C GLU A 110 0.01 13.16 -18.33
N ILE A 111 0.55 12.43 -17.35
CA ILE A 111 1.95 12.56 -16.92
C ILE A 111 2.94 11.79 -17.82
N GLY A 112 2.46 11.19 -18.92
CA GLY A 112 3.31 10.65 -19.99
C GLY A 112 3.59 9.15 -19.96
N TYR A 113 3.02 8.40 -19.01
CA TYR A 113 3.15 6.94 -18.98
C TYR A 113 2.35 6.31 -20.12
N GLN A 114 2.97 5.40 -20.87
CA GLN A 114 2.35 4.74 -22.02
C GLN A 114 1.66 3.43 -21.61
N GLU A 115 2.42 2.54 -20.97
CA GLU A 115 1.95 1.22 -20.53
C GLU A 115 2.33 1.01 -19.04
N PRO A 116 1.70 1.76 -18.12
CA PRO A 116 2.02 1.64 -16.70
C PRO A 116 1.59 0.28 -16.15
N GLU A 117 2.50 -0.38 -15.42
CA GLU A 117 2.23 -1.62 -14.71
C GLU A 117 2.20 -1.39 -13.19
N VAL A 118 1.34 -2.14 -12.49
CA VAL A 118 1.24 -2.09 -11.03
C VAL A 118 2.07 -3.22 -10.43
N VAL A 119 3.20 -2.86 -9.82
CA VAL A 119 4.13 -3.85 -9.23
C VAL A 119 3.81 -4.15 -7.76
N GLN A 120 3.14 -3.23 -7.06
CA GLN A 120 2.88 -3.34 -5.63
C GLN A 120 1.69 -2.45 -5.21
N SER A 121 0.94 -2.88 -4.20
CA SER A 121 -0.06 -2.07 -3.51
C SER A 121 -0.08 -2.37 -2.03
N MET A 122 -0.23 -1.34 -1.20
CA MET A 122 -0.30 -1.47 0.25
C MET A 122 -1.43 -0.61 0.81
N TYR A 123 -2.01 -1.06 1.92
CA TYR A 123 -2.83 -0.22 2.79
C TYR A 123 -2.03 0.06 4.06
N ILE A 124 -1.77 1.33 4.35
CA ILE A 124 -0.94 1.76 5.48
C ILE A 124 -1.85 2.22 6.61
N PHE A 125 -1.71 1.60 7.77
CA PHE A 125 -2.34 2.06 8.99
C PHE A 125 -1.42 3.05 9.71
N LYS A 126 -2.02 4.11 10.26
CA LYS A 126 -1.36 5.01 11.21
C LYS A 126 -2.12 4.98 12.52
N LYS A 127 -1.92 3.89 13.25
CA LYS A 127 -2.63 3.65 14.51
C LYS A 127 -2.22 4.71 15.54
N PRO A 128 -3.16 5.28 16.30
CA PRO A 128 -2.83 6.22 17.37
C PRO A 128 -1.84 5.59 18.37
N LYS A 129 -0.91 6.41 18.87
CA LYS A 129 0.11 6.07 19.89
C LYS A 129 1.23 5.12 19.45
N ILE A 130 0.93 4.09 18.66
CA ILE A 130 1.89 3.03 18.30
C ILE A 130 2.29 3.02 16.83
N GLY A 131 1.66 3.84 15.99
CA GLY A 131 1.98 3.92 14.56
C GLY A 131 3.43 4.35 14.33
N GLY A 132 4.24 3.46 13.76
CA GLY A 132 5.64 3.72 13.46
C GLY A 132 5.84 4.90 12.50
N ALA A 133 6.90 5.68 12.75
CA ALA A 133 7.33 6.74 11.82
C ALA A 133 7.86 6.12 10.52
N VAL A 134 7.60 6.79 9.40
CA VAL A 134 8.23 6.47 8.11
C VAL A 134 9.27 7.57 7.87
N THR A 135 10.55 7.19 7.87
CA THR A 135 11.66 8.13 7.65
C THR A 135 11.76 8.51 6.17
N GLY A 136 12.48 9.60 5.86
CA GLY A 136 12.76 9.97 4.47
C GLY A 136 13.43 8.83 3.71
N HIS A 137 12.86 8.47 2.57
CA HIS A 137 13.36 7.41 1.68
C HIS A 137 12.89 7.68 0.25
N ALA A 138 13.43 6.91 -0.71
CA ALA A 138 12.95 6.86 -2.08
C ALA A 138 12.57 5.43 -2.43
N ASP A 139 11.42 5.22 -3.04
CA ASP A 139 10.89 3.88 -3.35
C ASP A 139 11.80 3.09 -4.28
N SER A 140 12.54 3.77 -5.16
CA SER A 140 13.54 3.17 -6.04
C SER A 140 14.69 2.47 -5.32
N THR A 141 14.89 2.73 -4.02
CA THR A 141 15.83 1.96 -3.18
C THR A 141 15.34 0.55 -2.85
N PHE A 142 14.03 0.32 -2.91
CA PHE A 142 13.37 -0.96 -2.64
C PHE A 142 12.86 -1.64 -3.91
N LEU A 143 12.36 -0.85 -4.87
CA LEU A 143 11.84 -1.30 -6.15
C LEU A 143 12.77 -0.81 -7.26
N ARG A 144 13.76 -1.64 -7.61
CA ARG A 144 14.74 -1.27 -8.62
C ARG A 144 14.15 -1.37 -10.02
N VAL A 145 14.17 -0.25 -10.74
CA VAL A 145 13.85 -0.11 -12.17
C VAL A 145 15.02 0.58 -12.86
N ASP A 146 15.17 0.35 -14.17
CA ASP A 146 16.16 1.03 -15.01
C ASP A 146 15.47 1.53 -16.29
N PRO A 147 15.43 2.85 -16.54
CA PRO A 147 15.91 3.95 -15.69
C PRO A 147 15.02 4.22 -14.45
N ILE A 148 15.56 4.94 -13.47
CA ILE A 148 14.96 5.11 -12.13
C ILE A 148 13.66 5.92 -12.12
N ASP A 149 13.50 6.81 -13.10
CA ASP A 149 12.36 7.69 -13.32
C ASP A 149 11.14 6.97 -13.94
N HIS A 150 11.29 5.69 -14.32
CA HIS A 150 10.17 4.83 -14.72
C HIS A 150 9.38 4.24 -13.53
N LEU A 151 9.71 4.65 -12.29
CA LEU A 151 8.94 4.32 -11.09
C LEU A 151 8.34 5.59 -10.49
N THR A 152 7.03 5.53 -10.23
CA THR A 152 6.28 6.55 -9.49
C THR A 152 5.24 5.88 -8.60
N GLY A 153 4.87 6.51 -7.48
CA GLY A 153 3.98 5.94 -6.47
C GLY A 153 3.83 6.84 -5.25
#